data_AF-J9RD15-F1
#
_entry.id   AF-J9RD15-F1
#
_cell.length_a   1.000
_cell.length_b   1.000
_cell.length_c   1.000
_cell.angle_alpha   90.00
_cell.angle_beta   90.00
_cell.angle_gamma   90.00
#
_symmetry.space_group_name_H-M   'P 1'
#
loop_
_entity.id
_entity.type
_entity.pdbx_description
1 polymer ?
#
loop_
_entity_poly.entity_id
_entity_poly.type
_entity_poly.pdbx_seq_one_letter_code
_entity_poly.pdbx_strand_id
1 'polypeptide(L)'
;DVMFGGTETVASAIEWVMAELMKSPEDQKRVQQELAEVVGLERRVEESDIDKLTFLKCALKETLRMHPPIPLLLHETSEDAEVAGYFIPKQTRVMINAYAIGRDKNSWEDPDAFKPSRFLKPGVPDFKGNHFEFIPFGSGRRSCPGMQLGLYTLDLAVA
;
A
#
# COMPACT_ATOMS: atom_id res chain seq x y z
N ASP A 1 -15.37 -0.43 15.19
CA ASP A 1 -15.02 0.03 13.84
C ASP A 1 -13.53 0.35 13.71
N VAL A 2 -13.00 1.37 14.40
CA VAL A 2 -11.56 1.74 14.36
C VAL A 2 -10.61 0.58 14.70
N MET A 3 -10.90 -0.21 15.73
CA MET A 3 -10.06 -1.36 16.11
C MET A 3 -9.98 -2.40 14.99
N PHE A 4 -11.12 -2.80 14.42
CA PHE A 4 -11.18 -3.81 13.35
C PHE A 4 -10.48 -3.31 12.08
N GLY A 5 -10.78 -2.07 11.66
CA GLY A 5 -10.17 -1.48 10.46
C GLY A 5 -8.66 -1.22 10.58
N GLY A 6 -8.13 -1.10 11.81
CA GLY A 6 -6.72 -0.84 12.06
C GLY A 6 -5.87 -2.08 12.38
N THR A 7 -6.41 -3.05 13.14
CA THR A 7 -5.59 -4.20 13.58
C THR A 7 -5.41 -5.24 12.49
N GLU A 8 -6.49 -5.66 11.83
CA GLU A 8 -6.42 -6.75 10.85
C GLU A 8 -5.70 -6.32 9.57
N THR A 9 -5.92 -5.07 9.13
CA THR A 9 -5.29 -4.53 7.92
C THR A 9 -3.79 -4.37 8.07
N VAL A 10 -3.32 -3.84 9.22
CA VAL A 10 -1.90 -3.68 9.51
C VAL A 10 -1.23 -5.04 9.73
N ALA A 11 -1.87 -5.95 10.47
CA ALA A 11 -1.33 -7.30 10.66
C ALA A 11 -1.12 -8.02 9.32
N SER A 12 -2.12 -7.99 8.43
CA SER A 12 -2.00 -8.58 7.09
C SER A 12 -0.89 -7.92 6.26
N ALA A 13 -0.75 -6.59 6.34
CA ALA A 13 0.32 -5.88 5.64
C ALA A 13 1.71 -6.28 6.15
N ILE A 14 1.90 -6.44 7.47
CA ILE A 14 3.13 -6.93 8.08
C ILE A 14 3.45 -8.34 7.58
N GLU A 15 2.48 -9.25 7.61
CA GLU A 15 2.66 -10.62 7.13
C GLU A 15 3.13 -10.66 5.67
N TRP A 16 2.49 -9.87 4.81
CA TRP A 16 2.85 -9.82 3.39
C TRP A 16 4.21 -9.21 3.14
N VAL A 17 4.59 -8.11 3.80
CA VAL A 17 5.93 -7.54 3.56
C VAL A 17 7.01 -8.49 4.03
N MET A 18 6.83 -9.15 5.18
CA MET A 18 7.79 -10.14 5.65
C MET A 18 7.87 -11.32 4.68
N ALA A 19 6.73 -11.80 4.16
CA ALA A 19 6.69 -12.88 3.18
C ALA A 19 7.38 -12.52 1.86
N GLU A 20 7.18 -11.31 1.33
CA GLU A 20 7.81 -10.85 0.10
C GLU A 20 9.31 -10.61 0.28
N LEU A 21 9.74 -10.00 1.39
CA LEU A 21 11.16 -9.82 1.69
C LEU A 21 11.87 -11.17 1.85
N MET A 22 11.28 -12.15 2.54
CA MET A 22 11.87 -13.49 2.65
C MET A 22 12.00 -14.21 1.30
N LYS A 23 11.13 -13.90 0.32
CA LYS A 23 11.21 -14.41 -1.05
C LYS A 23 12.16 -13.62 -1.95
N SER A 24 12.55 -12.40 -1.55
CA SER A 24 13.53 -11.56 -2.24
C SER A 24 14.75 -11.27 -1.35
N PRO A 25 15.72 -12.21 -1.26
CA PRO A 25 16.89 -12.05 -0.40
C PRO A 25 17.73 -10.79 -0.69
N GLU A 26 17.72 -10.31 -1.93
CA GLU A 26 18.43 -9.09 -2.33
C GLU A 26 17.76 -7.84 -1.76
N ASP A 27 16.43 -7.72 -1.89
CA ASP A 27 15.70 -6.59 -1.32
C ASP A 27 15.68 -6.65 0.22
N GLN A 28 15.59 -7.84 0.80
CA GLN A 28 15.72 -8.01 2.26
C GLN A 28 17.07 -7.50 2.77
N LYS A 29 18.18 -7.87 2.10
CA LYS A 29 19.52 -7.37 2.46
C LYS A 29 19.62 -5.86 2.34
N ARG A 30 19.00 -5.25 1.32
CA ARG A 30 18.99 -3.80 1.14
C ARG A 30 18.24 -3.08 2.26
N VAL A 31 17.08 -3.61 2.68
CA VAL A 31 16.34 -3.07 3.84
C VAL A 31 17.17 -3.20 5.12
N GLN A 32 17.78 -4.36 5.36
CA GLN A 32 18.64 -4.58 6.54
C GLN A 32 19.87 -3.66 6.55
N GLN A 33 20.48 -3.43 5.39
CA GLN A 33 21.60 -2.51 5.25
C GLN A 33 21.17 -1.07 5.54
N GLU A 34 20.03 -0.62 4.98
CA GLU A 34 19.48 0.70 5.26
C GLU A 34 19.21 0.89 6.77
N LEU A 35 18.62 -0.10 7.43
CA LEU A 35 18.41 -0.07 8.89
C LEU A 35 19.74 0.03 9.66
N ALA A 36 20.75 -0.76 9.27
CA ALA A 36 22.05 -0.72 9.91
C ALA A 36 22.77 0.64 9.73
N GLU A 37 22.60 1.29 8.57
CA GLU A 37 23.20 2.59 8.27
C GLU A 37 22.49 3.76 8.96
N VAL A 38 21.15 3.73 9.00
CA VAL A 38 20.33 4.82 9.56
C VAL A 38 20.20 4.72 11.08
N VAL A 39 19.95 3.51 11.59
CA VAL A 39 19.62 3.28 13.01
C VAL A 39 20.86 2.84 13.78
N GLY A 40 21.67 1.98 13.17
CA GLY A 40 22.77 1.28 13.83
C GLY A 40 22.33 -0.03 14.50
N LEU A 41 23.30 -0.80 15.00
CA LEU A 41 23.06 -2.12 15.59
C LEU A 41 22.85 -2.09 17.12
N GLU A 42 23.10 -0.95 17.76
CA GLU A 42 23.19 -0.83 19.22
C GLU A 42 21.94 -0.25 19.89
N ARG A 43 20.90 0.10 19.10
CA ARG A 43 19.66 0.68 19.61
C ARG A 43 18.45 0.22 18.80
N ARG A 44 17.26 0.49 19.35
CA ARG A 44 15.99 0.27 18.65
C ARG A 44 15.68 1.43 17.71
N VAL A 45 14.84 1.16 16.72
CA VAL A 45 14.26 2.15 15.81
C VAL A 45 13.46 3.17 16.62
N GLU A 46 13.65 4.45 16.30
CA GLU A 46 12.85 5.55 16.83
C GLU A 46 12.05 6.20 15.72
N GLU A 47 10.98 6.92 16.09
CA GLU A 47 10.12 7.65 15.14
C GLU A 47 10.93 8.58 14.21
N SER A 48 11.97 9.24 14.74
CA SER A 48 12.82 10.15 13.97
C SER A 48 13.69 9.47 12.90
N ASP A 49 13.80 8.15 12.92
CA ASP A 49 14.53 7.37 11.92
C ASP A 49 13.67 7.02 10.71
N ILE A 50 12.35 6.84 10.91
CA ILE A 50 11.41 6.33 9.90
C ILE A 50 11.46 7.16 8.60
N ASP A 51 11.62 8.47 8.72
CA ASP A 51 11.72 9.36 7.56
C ASP A 51 12.94 9.15 6.68
N LYS A 52 13.99 8.51 7.21
CA LYS A 52 15.23 8.20 6.49
C LYS A 52 15.21 6.80 5.86
N LEU A 53 14.30 5.91 6.28
CA LEU A 53 14.17 4.53 5.80
C LEU A 53 13.43 4.48 4.44
N THR A 54 14.08 5.01 3.41
CA THR A 54 13.51 5.23 2.08
C THR A 54 13.19 3.92 1.37
N PHE A 55 14.10 2.95 1.41
CA PHE A 55 13.94 1.67 0.73
C PHE A 55 12.95 0.77 1.46
N LEU A 56 12.90 0.78 2.79
CA LEU A 56 11.83 0.16 3.57
C LEU A 56 10.46 0.69 3.12
N LYS A 57 10.28 2.02 3.05
CA LYS A 57 9.03 2.63 2.57
C LYS A 57 8.67 2.21 1.15
N CYS A 58 9.66 1.98 0.29
CA CYS A 58 9.44 1.42 -1.05
C CYS A 58 8.94 -0.02 -1.01
N ALA A 59 9.50 -0.87 -0.14
CA ALA A 59 9.07 -2.25 0.05
C ALA A 59 7.64 -2.33 0.59
N LEU A 60 7.28 -1.44 1.52
CA LEU A 60 5.92 -1.34 2.06
C LEU A 60 4.92 -0.87 1.01
N LYS A 61 5.28 0.13 0.19
CA LYS A 61 4.46 0.56 -0.96
C LYS A 61 4.21 -0.58 -1.94
N GLU A 62 5.26 -1.32 -2.32
CA GLU A 62 5.14 -2.45 -3.24
C GLU A 62 4.31 -3.60 -2.65
N THR A 63 4.48 -3.86 -1.35
CA THR A 63 3.64 -4.82 -0.63
C THR A 63 2.17 -4.41 -0.71
N LEU A 64 1.83 -3.15 -0.43
CA LEU A 64 0.44 -2.67 -0.47
C LEU A 64 -0.14 -2.61 -1.89
N ARG A 65 0.69 -2.44 -2.93
CA ARG A 65 0.27 -2.55 -4.33
C ARG A 65 -0.15 -3.98 -4.66
N MET A 66 0.68 -4.94 -4.28
CA MET A 66 0.47 -6.36 -4.60
C MET A 66 -0.55 -7.02 -3.68
N HIS A 67 -0.57 -6.65 -2.41
CA HIS A 67 -1.35 -7.30 -1.38
C HIS A 67 -2.14 -6.27 -0.57
N PRO A 68 -3.06 -5.52 -1.21
CA PRO A 68 -3.90 -4.58 -0.48
C PRO A 68 -4.77 -5.38 0.52
N PRO A 69 -4.73 -5.07 1.83
CA PRO A 69 -5.50 -5.81 2.82
C PRO A 69 -7.02 -5.80 2.54
N ILE A 70 -7.50 -4.75 1.86
CA ILE A 70 -8.87 -4.65 1.36
C ILE A 70 -8.83 -4.62 -0.17
N PRO A 71 -8.93 -5.77 -0.85
CA PRO A 71 -8.75 -5.86 -2.30
C PRO A 71 -9.94 -5.34 -3.12
N LEU A 72 -11.14 -5.28 -2.52
CA LEU A 72 -12.38 -4.81 -3.15
C LEU A 72 -12.96 -3.64 -2.34
N LEU A 73 -13.06 -2.47 -2.95
CA LEU A 73 -13.71 -1.30 -2.35
C LEU A 73 -15.17 -1.24 -2.83
N LEU A 74 -16.10 -1.35 -1.89
CA LEU A 74 -17.52 -1.49 -2.18
C LEU A 74 -18.25 -0.14 -2.07
N HIS A 75 -19.07 0.14 -3.08
CA HIS A 75 -19.94 1.30 -3.15
C HIS A 75 -21.35 0.89 -3.60
N GLU A 76 -22.33 1.75 -3.34
CA GLU A 76 -23.68 1.63 -3.86
C GLU A 76 -24.10 2.98 -4.45
N THR A 77 -24.68 2.99 -5.64
CA THR A 77 -25.11 4.22 -6.31
C THR A 77 -26.31 4.84 -5.60
N SER A 78 -26.21 6.12 -5.25
CA SER A 78 -27.31 6.87 -4.60
C SER A 78 -28.39 7.35 -5.58
N GLU A 79 -28.03 7.43 -6.86
CA GLU A 79 -28.84 7.87 -7.99
C GLU A 79 -28.36 7.17 -9.26
N ASP A 80 -29.13 7.28 -10.33
CA ASP A 80 -28.73 6.80 -11.65
C ASP A 80 -27.46 7.55 -12.09
N ALA A 81 -26.49 6.83 -12.64
CA ALA A 81 -25.20 7.37 -13.02
C ALA A 81 -24.76 6.85 -14.39
N GLU A 82 -23.83 7.56 -15.02
CA GLU A 82 -23.15 7.12 -16.23
C GLU A 82 -21.64 7.07 -15.97
N VAL A 83 -21.01 5.92 -16.22
CA VAL A 83 -19.56 5.74 -16.06
C VAL A 83 -19.00 5.15 -17.33
N ALA A 84 -18.07 5.86 -17.98
CA ALA A 84 -17.46 5.44 -19.24
C ALA A 84 -18.48 5.06 -20.34
N GLY A 85 -19.62 5.76 -20.41
CA GLY A 85 -20.70 5.49 -21.37
C GLY A 85 -21.70 4.42 -20.93
N TYR A 86 -21.50 3.78 -19.77
CA TYR A 86 -22.40 2.77 -19.23
C TYR A 86 -23.40 3.38 -18.24
N PHE A 87 -24.69 3.17 -18.49
CA PHE A 87 -25.75 3.52 -17.54
C PHE A 87 -25.76 2.55 -16.36
N ILE A 88 -25.71 3.10 -15.16
CA ILE A 88 -25.71 2.38 -13.89
C ILE A 88 -26.93 2.85 -13.09
N PRO A 89 -27.95 2.00 -12.90
CA PRO A 89 -29.12 2.37 -12.11
C PRO A 89 -28.76 2.71 -10.66
N LYS A 90 -29.60 3.52 -10.01
CA LYS A 90 -29.62 3.70 -8.56
C LYS A 90 -29.67 2.35 -7.81
N GLN A 91 -29.09 2.29 -6.61
CA GLN A 91 -29.00 1.08 -5.76
C GLN A 91 -28.18 -0.05 -6.39
N THR A 92 -27.33 0.24 -7.37
CA THR A 92 -26.39 -0.73 -7.94
C THR A 92 -25.15 -0.80 -7.07
N ARG A 93 -24.74 -2.02 -6.71
CA ARG A 93 -23.45 -2.26 -6.06
C ARG A 93 -22.32 -2.13 -7.07
N VAL A 94 -21.39 -1.24 -6.78
CA VAL A 94 -20.17 -1.01 -7.56
C VAL A 94 -18.98 -1.50 -6.76
N MET A 95 -18.09 -2.27 -7.40
CA MET A 95 -16.89 -2.81 -6.78
C MET A 95 -15.66 -2.28 -7.50
N ILE A 96 -14.79 -1.60 -6.78
CA ILE A 96 -13.49 -1.17 -7.28
C ILE A 96 -12.47 -2.22 -6.86
N ASN A 97 -11.88 -2.91 -7.84
CA ASN A 97 -10.94 -3.99 -7.59
C ASN A 97 -9.51 -3.46 -7.49
N ALA A 98 -9.13 -2.98 -6.32
CA ALA A 98 -7.79 -2.45 -6.03
C ALA A 98 -6.69 -3.51 -6.30
N TYR A 99 -6.98 -4.79 -6.03
CA TYR A 99 -6.05 -5.89 -6.32
C TYR A 99 -5.73 -6.03 -7.82
N ALA A 100 -6.76 -5.95 -8.67
CA ALA A 100 -6.60 -6.01 -10.12
C ALA A 100 -5.94 -4.74 -10.67
N ILE A 101 -6.32 -3.56 -10.18
CA ILE A 101 -5.72 -2.28 -10.54
C ILE A 101 -4.21 -2.28 -10.24
N GLY A 102 -3.82 -2.75 -9.05
CA GLY A 102 -2.42 -2.88 -8.66
C GLY A 102 -1.62 -3.82 -9.58
N ARG A 103 -2.28 -4.68 -10.36
CA ARG A 103 -1.67 -5.63 -11.31
C ARG A 103 -1.93 -5.30 -12.78
N ASP A 104 -2.53 -4.15 -13.08
CA ASP A 104 -2.80 -3.77 -14.46
C ASP A 104 -1.48 -3.58 -15.23
N LYS A 105 -1.32 -4.34 -16.31
CA LYS A 105 -0.13 -4.33 -17.18
C LYS A 105 0.04 -3.03 -17.94
N ASN A 106 -1.02 -2.24 -18.10
CA ASN A 106 -0.93 -0.93 -18.73
C ASN A 106 -0.39 0.14 -17.77
N SER A 107 -0.54 -0.09 -16.46
CA SER A 107 -0.12 0.83 -15.40
C SER A 107 1.21 0.45 -14.76
N TRP A 108 1.52 -0.85 -14.70
CA TRP A 108 2.69 -1.38 -14.00
C TRP A 108 3.54 -2.30 -14.88
N GLU A 109 4.83 -2.00 -14.98
CA GLU A 109 5.84 -2.88 -15.58
C GLU A 109 6.08 -4.09 -14.67
N ASP A 110 6.01 -5.30 -15.22
CA ASP A 110 6.08 -6.58 -14.49
C ASP A 110 5.20 -6.57 -13.22
N PRO A 111 3.86 -6.49 -13.39
CA PRO A 111 2.94 -6.21 -12.27
C PRO A 111 2.94 -7.31 -11.20
N ASP A 112 3.22 -8.55 -11.58
CA ASP A 112 3.21 -9.70 -10.68
C ASP A 112 4.54 -9.90 -9.94
N ALA A 113 5.57 -9.13 -10.27
CA ALA A 113 6.87 -9.19 -9.62
C ALA A 113 6.96 -8.16 -8.47
N PHE A 114 7.41 -8.63 -7.30
CA PHE A 114 7.77 -7.77 -6.19
C PHE A 114 9.04 -6.99 -6.53
N LYS A 115 8.90 -5.70 -6.85
CA LYS A 115 10.01 -4.81 -7.22
C LYS A 115 9.94 -3.48 -6.47
N PRO A 116 10.34 -3.43 -5.18
CA PRO A 116 10.34 -2.19 -4.37
C PRO A 116 11.01 -1.01 -5.05
N SER A 117 12.09 -1.26 -5.79
CA SER A 117 12.87 -0.25 -6.51
C SER A 117 12.05 0.61 -7.48
N ARG A 118 10.86 0.15 -7.92
CA ARG A 118 9.97 0.96 -8.76
C ARG A 118 9.54 2.26 -8.08
N PHE A 119 9.44 2.26 -6.75
CA PHE A 119 9.06 3.43 -5.95
C PHE A 119 10.22 4.36 -5.58
N LEU A 120 11.45 4.07 -6.05
CA LEU A 120 12.58 5.00 -5.94
C LEU A 120 12.58 6.06 -7.06
N LYS A 121 11.85 5.82 -8.15
CA LYS A 121 11.80 6.73 -9.30
C LYS A 121 11.05 8.02 -8.90
N PRO A 122 11.42 9.18 -9.46
CA PRO A 122 10.64 10.41 -9.27
C PRO A 122 9.25 10.28 -9.90
N GLY A 123 8.25 10.94 -9.32
CA GLY A 123 6.88 10.96 -9.85
C GLY A 123 6.09 9.67 -9.66
N VAL A 124 6.59 8.75 -8.84
CA VAL A 124 5.87 7.51 -8.50
C VAL A 124 4.66 7.80 -7.59
N PRO A 125 3.62 6.94 -7.64
CA PRO A 125 2.43 7.13 -6.85
C PRO A 125 2.68 7.31 -5.34
N ASP A 126 1.92 8.24 -4.76
CA ASP A 126 1.78 8.43 -3.31
C ASP A 126 0.46 7.85 -2.80
N PHE A 127 0.30 7.82 -1.47
CA PHE A 127 -0.90 7.27 -0.83
C PHE A 127 -2.09 8.24 -0.81
N LYS A 128 -1.98 9.44 -1.40
CA LYS A 128 -3.04 10.47 -1.29
C LYS A 128 -4.28 10.16 -2.13
N GLY A 129 -4.25 9.09 -2.92
CA GLY A 129 -5.39 8.65 -3.72
C GLY A 129 -5.62 9.47 -5.00
N ASN A 130 -4.62 10.24 -5.44
CA ASN A 130 -4.68 10.97 -6.72
C ASN A 130 -4.10 10.14 -7.89
N HIS A 131 -3.49 9.00 -7.60
CA HIS A 131 -2.93 8.05 -8.56
C HIS A 131 -3.83 6.82 -8.58
N PHE A 132 -4.74 6.73 -9.55
CA PHE A 132 -5.78 5.68 -9.55
C PHE A 132 -5.24 4.28 -9.82
N GLU A 133 -4.02 4.17 -10.35
CA GLU A 133 -3.25 2.94 -10.46
C GLU A 133 -2.73 2.42 -9.11
N PHE A 134 -2.80 3.23 -8.04
CA PHE A 134 -2.31 2.92 -6.70
C PHE A 134 -3.21 3.49 -5.60
N ILE A 135 -4.22 2.72 -5.18
CA ILE A 135 -5.23 3.14 -4.20
C ILE A 135 -5.36 2.19 -2.99
N PRO A 136 -4.26 1.78 -2.33
CA PRO A 136 -4.33 0.85 -1.19
C PRO A 136 -5.09 1.42 0.03
N PHE A 137 -5.20 2.74 0.12
CA PHE A 137 -5.99 3.46 1.13
C PHE A 137 -7.27 4.08 0.54
N GLY A 138 -7.68 3.67 -0.67
CA GLY A 138 -8.80 4.29 -1.39
C GLY A 138 -8.48 5.69 -1.90
N SER A 139 -9.53 6.46 -2.20
CA SER A 139 -9.42 7.82 -2.76
C SER A 139 -10.63 8.68 -2.38
N GLY A 140 -10.47 10.00 -2.48
CA GLY A 140 -11.53 10.99 -2.33
C GLY A 140 -12.17 11.00 -0.93
N ARG A 141 -13.48 11.28 -0.87
CA ARG A 141 -14.23 11.45 0.40
C ARG A 141 -14.28 10.21 1.30
N ARG A 142 -13.93 9.03 0.74
CA ARG A 142 -13.95 7.75 1.44
C ARG A 142 -12.54 7.13 1.55
N SER A 143 -11.49 7.92 1.34
CA SER A 143 -10.12 7.51 1.62
C SER A 143 -9.98 7.13 3.10
N CYS A 144 -9.08 6.18 3.39
CA CYS A 144 -8.87 5.64 4.72
C CYS A 144 -8.54 6.74 5.73
N PRO A 145 -9.38 6.96 6.76
CA PRO A 145 -9.10 7.97 7.79
C PRO A 145 -7.92 7.57 8.69
N GLY A 146 -7.59 6.29 8.76
CA GLY A 146 -6.49 5.74 9.57
C GLY A 146 -5.15 5.63 8.84
N MET A 147 -5.03 6.14 7.61
CA MET A 147 -3.84 5.96 6.77
C MET A 147 -2.53 6.30 7.48
N GLN A 148 -2.46 7.45 8.15
CA GLN A 148 -1.23 7.89 8.84
C GLN A 148 -0.85 6.97 9.99
N LEU A 149 -1.82 6.59 10.83
CA LEU A 149 -1.59 5.67 11.95
C LEU A 149 -1.23 4.26 11.48
N GLY A 150 -1.89 3.78 10.42
CA GLY A 150 -1.62 2.48 9.82
C GLY A 150 -0.22 2.40 9.22
N LEU A 151 0.20 3.42 8.46
CA LEU A 151 1.55 3.51 7.93
C LEU A 151 2.59 3.60 9.05
N TYR A 152 2.37 4.44 10.06
CA TYR A 152 3.27 4.56 11.20
C TYR A 152 3.46 3.24 11.95
N THR A 153 2.36 2.52 12.21
CA THR A 153 2.40 1.22 12.89
C THR A 153 3.10 0.17 12.03
N LEU A 154 2.85 0.17 10.72
CA LEU A 154 3.47 -0.74 9.76
C LEU A 154 4.97 -0.48 9.64
N ASP A 155 5.37 0.79 9.49
CA ASP A 155 6.77 1.22 9.40
C ASP A 155 7.55 0.76 10.64
N LEU A 156 7.04 1.06 11.84
CA LEU A 156 7.68 0.68 13.10
C LEU A 156 7.70 -0.83 13.38
N ALA A 157 6.68 -1.57 12.94
CA ALA A 157 6.62 -3.01 13.20
C ALA A 157 7.56 -3.82 12.31
N VAL A 158 7.87 -3.31 11.12
CA VAL A 158 8.70 -3.99 10.12
C VAL A 158 10.18 -3.57 10.23
N ALA A 159 10.44 -2.32 10.63
CA ALA A 159 11.79 -1.80 10.89
C ALA A 159 12.44 -2.48 12.12
#